data_AF-A0A968F7G6-F1
#
_entry.id   AF-A0A968F7G6-F1
#
_cell.length_a   1.000
_cell.length_b   1.000
_cell.length_c   1.000
_cell.angle_alpha   90.00
_cell.angle_beta   90.00
_cell.angle_gamma   90.00
#
_symmetry.space_group_name_H-M   'P 1'
#
loop_
_entity.id
_entity.type
_entity.pdbx_description
1 polymer ?
#
loop_
_entity_poly.entity_id
_entity_poly.type
_entity_poly.pdbx_seq_one_letter_code
_entity_poly.pdbx_strand_id
1 'polypeptide(L)'
;KPGEWDHEVEIIGNLWADPFTNDLVVPTDGNYTVLIRQRVSNLVDSSVARLDLNQLLQGIYIDTDNGVSGTGTDVGTPTNPVNNIDDAVTIANSRKLKTFYINGSLTLDRNFSDWSFIGLGNHLNNNLSLGGYDVDNCLFKTLNLSGTMSGRIEAEKCGLGILAGLDGTFFDCGILNDFSVASGAVVILSNCFSEIAYGDESDITFNSNAIVQLRNYSGGVEFRSFDSTNLASVDLDPGHLFINADCTGGSILVRGVGNITDNSGAVTISSSGTIQELVWDADKADHQVDGTFGEKLANPLVLQRGETFNTEVEP
;
A
#
# COMPACT_ATOMS: atom_id res chain seq x y z
N LYS A 1 18.00 -12.67 68.97
CA LYS A 1 18.86 -11.48 69.20
C LYS A 1 20.30 -11.94 69.23
N PRO A 2 21.21 -11.31 68.50
CA PRO A 2 22.63 -11.64 68.61
C PRO A 2 23.13 -11.23 70.01
N GLY A 3 23.96 -12.08 70.64
CA GLY A 3 24.67 -11.72 71.87
C GLY A 3 25.81 -10.73 71.59
N GLU A 4 26.44 -10.16 72.61
CA GLU A 4 27.50 -9.13 72.50
C GLU A 4 28.84 -9.67 71.96
N TRP A 5 28.88 -10.12 70.70
CA TRP A 5 30.07 -10.62 70.00
C TRP A 5 30.14 -10.00 68.60
N ASP A 6 31.26 -10.16 67.90
CA ASP A 6 31.36 -9.77 66.49
C ASP A 6 30.43 -10.67 65.65
N HIS A 7 29.52 -10.05 64.90
CA HIS A 7 28.57 -10.75 64.02
C HIS A 7 28.72 -10.25 62.59
N GLU A 8 28.75 -11.20 61.65
CA GLU A 8 28.66 -10.93 60.22
C GLU A 8 27.27 -11.36 59.74
N VAL A 9 26.56 -10.45 59.06
CA VAL A 9 25.23 -10.72 58.48
C VAL A 9 25.33 -10.49 56.99
N GLU A 10 25.42 -11.58 56.24
CA GLU A 10 25.38 -11.57 54.78
C GLU A 10 23.94 -11.76 54.32
N ILE A 11 23.42 -10.82 53.52
CA ILE A 11 22.08 -10.90 52.94
C ILE A 11 22.21 -10.84 51.42
N ILE A 12 21.79 -11.91 50.75
CA ILE A 12 21.75 -11.99 49.28
C ILE A 12 20.30 -11.78 48.86
N GLY A 13 19.94 -10.55 48.48
CA GLY A 13 18.60 -10.22 47.98
C GLY A 13 18.19 -8.76 48.20
N ASN A 14 16.95 -8.42 47.84
CA ASN A 14 16.36 -7.11 48.13
C ASN A 14 15.74 -7.12 49.52
N LEU A 15 16.16 -6.19 50.38
CA LEU A 15 15.50 -5.92 51.65
C LEU A 15 14.32 -4.97 51.42
N TRP A 16 13.16 -5.31 51.94
CA TRP A 16 11.96 -4.48 51.88
C TRP A 16 11.52 -4.15 53.31
N ALA A 17 11.26 -2.86 53.58
CA ALA A 17 10.76 -2.38 54.86
C ALA A 17 9.47 -1.58 54.63
N ASP A 18 8.44 -1.87 55.43
CA ASP A 18 7.16 -1.16 55.45
C ASP A 18 6.92 -0.61 56.86
N PRO A 19 6.83 0.72 57.05
CA PRO A 19 6.79 1.77 56.03
C PRO A 19 8.15 2.17 55.44
N PHE A 20 8.13 2.64 54.18
CA PHE A 20 9.27 2.97 53.30
C PHE A 20 10.29 4.03 53.79
N THR A 21 10.13 4.57 55.00
CA THR A 21 10.89 5.74 55.48
C THR A 21 11.75 5.46 56.71
N ASN A 22 11.75 4.24 57.23
CA ASN A 22 12.51 3.89 58.41
C ASN A 22 13.79 3.15 58.05
N ASP A 23 14.91 3.58 58.63
CA ASP A 23 16.15 2.82 58.62
C ASP A 23 15.89 1.42 59.17
N LEU A 24 16.37 0.38 58.48
CA LEU A 24 16.26 -0.97 58.99
C LEU A 24 17.30 -1.19 60.09
N VAL A 25 16.82 -1.32 61.32
CA VAL A 25 17.66 -1.51 62.50
C VAL A 25 17.38 -2.88 63.10
N VAL A 26 18.45 -3.64 63.38
CA VAL A 26 18.35 -4.90 64.13
C VAL A 26 18.77 -4.63 65.57
N PRO A 27 17.86 -4.77 66.56
CA PRO A 27 18.21 -4.58 67.97
C PRO A 27 19.06 -5.75 68.49
N THR A 28 20.12 -5.45 69.24
CA THR A 28 20.92 -6.45 69.98
C THR A 28 20.42 -6.56 71.43
N ASP A 29 20.84 -7.59 72.17
CA ASP A 29 20.72 -7.53 73.64
C ASP A 29 21.81 -6.59 74.17
N GLY A 30 21.42 -5.43 74.69
CA GLY A 30 22.32 -4.37 75.17
C GLY A 30 21.92 -2.96 74.72
N ASN A 31 22.81 -1.98 74.89
CA ASN A 31 22.59 -0.55 74.54
C ASN A 31 22.98 -0.19 73.09
N TYR A 32 23.15 -1.18 72.21
CA TYR A 32 23.68 -0.97 70.85
C TYR A 32 22.66 -1.37 69.79
N THR A 33 22.81 -0.79 68.59
CA THR A 33 21.97 -1.07 67.42
C THR A 33 22.83 -1.21 66.19
N VAL A 34 22.56 -2.24 65.39
CA VAL A 34 23.24 -2.44 64.10
C VAL A 34 22.45 -1.70 63.02
N LEU A 35 23.09 -0.71 62.38
CA LEU A 35 22.55 0.01 61.23
C LEU A 35 22.83 -0.77 59.95
N ILE A 36 21.78 -1.20 59.25
CA ILE A 36 21.92 -1.86 57.95
C ILE A 36 21.79 -0.80 56.85
N ARG A 37 22.92 -0.42 56.23
CA ARG A 37 22.93 0.48 55.06
C ARG A 37 22.87 -0.34 53.78
N GLN A 38 21.72 -0.34 53.13
CA GLN A 38 21.58 -0.91 51.79
C GLN A 38 22.08 0.09 50.75
N ARG A 39 23.10 -0.28 49.97
CA ARG A 39 23.36 0.34 48.67
C ARG A 39 22.66 -0.55 47.66
N VAL A 40 21.52 -0.13 47.12
CA VAL A 40 20.93 -0.84 45.99
C VAL A 40 21.94 -0.87 44.84
N SER A 41 22.12 -2.06 44.28
CA SER A 41 22.92 -2.22 43.08
C SER A 41 22.20 -1.53 41.91
N ASN A 42 22.95 -0.69 41.21
CA ASN A 42 22.62 -0.09 39.92
C ASN A 42 22.30 -1.12 38.80
N LEU A 43 22.32 -2.43 39.09
CA LEU A 43 21.94 -3.51 38.18
C LEU A 43 20.42 -3.67 37.98
N VAL A 44 19.58 -3.10 38.85
CA VAL A 44 18.12 -3.14 38.66
C VAL A 44 17.66 -2.08 37.66
N ASP A 45 18.50 -1.10 37.32
CA ASP A 45 18.15 -0.04 36.38
C ASP A 45 18.48 -0.41 34.92
N SER A 46 19.52 -1.22 34.68
CA SER A 46 19.87 -1.64 33.31
C SER A 46 19.02 -2.79 32.76
N SER A 47 18.36 -3.58 33.62
CA SER A 47 17.44 -4.64 33.19
C SER A 47 16.02 -4.11 32.94
N VAL A 48 15.58 -3.10 33.69
CA VAL A 48 14.29 -2.42 33.50
C VAL A 48 14.37 -1.34 32.42
N ALA A 49 15.52 -0.66 32.23
CA ALA A 49 15.74 0.20 31.05
C ALA A 49 15.97 -0.60 29.75
N ARG A 50 16.30 -1.89 29.85
CA ARG A 50 16.32 -2.85 28.72
C ARG A 50 14.98 -3.55 28.49
N LEU A 51 13.94 -3.16 29.22
CA LEU A 51 12.55 -3.43 28.88
C LEU A 51 12.12 -2.32 27.90
N ASP A 52 12.16 -2.42 26.59
CA ASP A 52 12.65 -3.41 25.63
C ASP A 52 12.65 -2.59 24.32
N LEU A 53 13.80 -2.14 23.82
CA LEU A 53 13.83 -1.53 22.47
C LEU A 53 13.26 -2.53 21.45
N ASN A 54 13.41 -3.83 21.72
CA ASN A 54 12.80 -4.95 21.00
C ASN A 54 11.27 -5.05 21.13
N GLN A 55 10.63 -4.44 22.14
CA GLN A 55 9.15 -4.30 22.21
C GLN A 55 8.66 -2.97 21.62
N LEU A 56 9.55 -1.97 21.47
CA LEU A 56 9.23 -0.75 20.73
C LEU A 56 9.31 -0.94 19.21
N LEU A 57 10.13 -1.90 18.76
CA LEU A 57 10.31 -2.23 17.35
C LEU A 57 9.25 -3.24 16.90
N GLN A 58 8.19 -2.72 16.27
CA GLN A 58 7.05 -3.51 15.76
C GLN A 58 7.37 -4.21 14.43
N GLY A 59 8.57 -4.81 14.28
CA GLY A 59 8.93 -5.55 13.07
C GLY A 59 10.41 -5.92 12.98
N ILE A 60 10.73 -6.74 11.99
CA ILE A 60 12.08 -7.22 11.71
C ILE A 60 12.66 -6.45 10.52
N TYR A 61 13.87 -5.93 10.68
CA TYR A 61 14.56 -5.16 9.64
C TYR A 61 15.44 -6.07 8.79
N ILE A 62 15.20 -6.06 7.49
CA ILE A 62 15.93 -6.81 6.47
C ILE A 62 16.71 -5.82 5.61
N ASP A 63 18.02 -6.02 5.49
CA ASP A 63 18.89 -5.29 4.57
C ASP A 63 19.75 -6.30 3.83
N THR A 64 19.41 -6.56 2.56
CA THR A 64 20.04 -7.63 1.78
C THR A 64 21.49 -7.31 1.38
N ASP A 65 21.87 -6.04 1.41
CA ASP A 65 23.18 -5.57 0.93
C ASP A 65 24.18 -5.38 2.07
N ASN A 66 23.72 -4.85 3.22
CA ASN A 66 24.56 -4.49 4.37
C ASN A 66 24.20 -5.23 5.68
N GLY A 67 23.20 -6.10 5.65
CA GLY A 67 22.77 -6.84 6.83
C GLY A 67 23.70 -8.00 7.21
N VAL A 68 23.41 -8.60 8.36
CA VAL A 68 24.13 -9.78 8.88
C VAL A 68 23.23 -11.02 8.83
N SER A 69 23.84 -12.20 8.73
CA SER A 69 23.11 -13.46 8.88
C SER A 69 23.03 -13.91 10.34
N GLY A 70 22.13 -14.84 10.61
CA GLY A 70 21.91 -15.48 11.89
C GLY A 70 20.67 -14.99 12.62
N THR A 71 20.31 -15.73 13.68
CA THR A 71 19.07 -15.54 14.45
C THR A 71 19.32 -15.02 15.85
N GLY A 72 20.43 -14.32 16.06
CA GLY A 72 20.81 -13.77 17.37
C GLY A 72 19.80 -12.75 17.89
N THR A 73 19.77 -12.53 19.21
CA THR A 73 18.85 -11.56 19.83
C THR A 73 19.05 -10.13 19.33
N ASP A 74 20.24 -9.81 18.86
CA ASP A 74 20.62 -8.48 18.39
C ASP A 74 20.48 -8.34 16.87
N VAL A 75 20.10 -9.41 16.15
CA VAL A 75 19.91 -9.42 14.69
C VAL A 75 18.45 -9.10 14.34
N GLY A 76 18.23 -8.49 13.16
CA GLY A 76 16.91 -8.09 12.68
C GLY A 76 16.39 -6.80 13.31
N THR A 77 17.30 -5.96 13.81
CA THR A 77 17.00 -4.64 14.42
C THR A 77 17.38 -3.51 13.44
N PRO A 78 16.90 -2.26 13.60
CA PRO A 78 17.25 -1.16 12.69
C PRO A 78 18.76 -0.91 12.58
N THR A 79 19.51 -1.11 13.66
CA THR A 79 20.96 -0.89 13.71
C THR A 79 21.77 -2.11 13.31
N ASN A 80 21.14 -3.28 13.24
CA ASN A 80 21.77 -4.55 12.88
C ASN A 80 20.75 -5.42 12.11
N PRO A 81 20.41 -5.03 10.86
CA PRO A 81 19.40 -5.70 10.07
C PRO A 81 19.87 -7.09 9.64
N VAL A 82 18.92 -7.99 9.40
CA VAL A 82 19.20 -9.33 8.88
C VAL A 82 19.31 -9.30 7.36
N ASN A 83 20.18 -10.10 6.75
CA ASN A 83 20.40 -10.07 5.29
C ASN A 83 19.60 -11.09 4.47
N ASN A 84 18.76 -11.91 5.11
CA ASN A 84 18.01 -12.94 4.41
C ASN A 84 16.65 -13.20 5.08
N ILE A 85 15.71 -13.76 4.30
CA ILE A 85 14.33 -14.02 4.74
C ILE A 85 14.23 -15.20 5.71
N ASP A 86 15.11 -16.20 5.61
CA ASP A 86 15.11 -17.39 6.46
C ASP A 86 15.30 -17.03 7.94
N ASP A 87 16.35 -16.27 8.19
CA ASP A 87 16.67 -15.77 9.50
C ASP A 87 15.61 -14.77 9.96
N ALA A 88 15.15 -13.89 9.07
CA ALA A 88 14.09 -12.92 9.38
C ALA A 88 12.81 -13.60 9.87
N VAL A 89 12.36 -14.67 9.20
CA VAL A 89 11.20 -15.47 9.59
C VAL A 89 11.42 -16.17 10.91
N THR A 90 12.60 -16.75 11.13
CA THR A 90 12.94 -17.42 12.39
C THR A 90 12.88 -16.44 13.56
N ILE A 91 13.46 -15.25 13.38
CA ILE A 91 13.44 -14.17 14.37
C ILE A 91 11.99 -13.69 14.59
N ALA A 92 11.25 -13.40 13.52
CA ALA A 92 9.87 -12.92 13.58
C ALA A 92 8.95 -13.89 14.34
N ASN A 93 9.05 -15.19 14.07
CA ASN A 93 8.29 -16.22 14.76
C ASN A 93 8.66 -16.31 16.25
N SER A 94 9.95 -16.19 16.60
CA SER A 94 10.39 -16.20 18.00
C SER A 94 9.86 -14.97 18.78
N ARG A 95 9.74 -13.83 18.10
CA ARG A 95 9.28 -12.55 18.67
C ARG A 95 7.77 -12.31 18.48
N LYS A 96 7.06 -13.21 17.78
CA LYS A 96 5.64 -13.08 17.43
C LYS A 96 5.30 -11.79 16.67
N LEU A 97 6.20 -11.40 15.77
CA LEU A 97 6.02 -10.25 14.87
C LEU A 97 5.60 -10.75 13.49
N LYS A 98 4.78 -9.97 12.79
CA LYS A 98 4.34 -10.25 11.41
C LYS A 98 4.71 -9.14 10.41
N THR A 99 5.65 -8.27 10.78
CA THR A 99 6.05 -7.11 9.97
C THR A 99 7.51 -7.18 9.60
N PHE A 100 7.81 -7.01 8.32
CA PHE A 100 9.15 -6.86 7.77
C PHE A 100 9.36 -5.44 7.24
N TYR A 101 10.46 -4.83 7.65
CA TYR A 101 10.98 -3.60 7.06
C TYR A 101 12.11 -3.98 6.10
N ILE A 102 11.96 -3.69 4.81
CA ILE A 102 12.89 -4.10 3.76
C ILE A 102 13.70 -2.89 3.32
N ASN A 103 15.01 -3.05 3.25
CA ASN A 103 15.95 -2.19 2.54
C ASN A 103 16.66 -3.03 1.47
N GLY A 104 16.46 -2.70 0.19
CA GLY A 104 17.09 -3.40 -0.93
C GLY A 104 16.17 -4.42 -1.61
N SER A 105 16.76 -5.50 -2.15
CA SER A 105 16.06 -6.43 -3.05
C SER A 105 15.85 -7.79 -2.41
N LEU A 106 14.59 -8.14 -2.14
CA LEU A 106 14.20 -9.40 -1.51
C LEU A 106 13.37 -10.26 -2.47
N THR A 107 13.56 -11.57 -2.42
CA THR A 107 12.70 -12.55 -3.11
C THR A 107 12.08 -13.46 -2.06
N LEU A 108 10.76 -13.63 -2.10
CA LEU A 108 10.07 -14.60 -1.27
C LEU A 108 10.48 -16.01 -1.68
N ASP A 109 10.60 -16.90 -0.71
CA ASP A 109 10.98 -18.31 -0.89
C ASP A 109 9.96 -19.27 -0.25
N ARG A 110 8.85 -18.73 0.25
CA ARG A 110 7.78 -19.43 0.96
C ARG A 110 6.49 -18.62 0.95
N ASN A 111 5.41 -19.27 1.33
CA ASN A 111 4.11 -18.64 1.54
C ASN A 111 4.10 -17.75 2.79
N PHE A 112 3.34 -16.67 2.73
CA PHE A 112 3.08 -15.77 3.84
C PHE A 112 1.59 -15.46 3.92
N SER A 113 1.02 -15.50 5.13
CA SER A 113 -0.39 -15.10 5.35
C SER A 113 -0.54 -14.20 6.56
N ASP A 114 -1.29 -13.10 6.37
CA ASP A 114 -1.45 -11.98 7.33
C ASP A 114 -0.13 -11.27 7.70
N TRP A 115 0.82 -11.14 6.77
CA TRP A 115 2.09 -10.42 7.00
C TRP A 115 2.07 -9.01 6.41
N SER A 116 2.91 -8.13 6.95
CA SER A 116 3.13 -6.80 6.39
C SER A 116 4.58 -6.64 5.93
N PHE A 117 4.77 -6.20 4.69
CA PHE A 117 6.07 -5.91 4.10
C PHE A 117 6.14 -4.42 3.78
N ILE A 118 7.12 -3.72 4.36
CA ILE A 118 7.24 -2.26 4.29
C ILE A 118 8.64 -1.91 3.78
N GLY A 119 8.73 -1.26 2.62
CA GLY A 119 9.99 -0.74 2.12
C GLY A 119 10.44 0.51 2.87
N LEU A 120 11.74 0.62 3.14
CA LEU A 120 12.34 1.80 3.76
C LEU A 120 12.70 2.85 2.68
N GLY A 121 12.11 4.03 2.78
CA GLY A 121 12.38 5.13 1.84
C GLY A 121 11.39 5.15 0.67
N ASN A 122 11.87 4.95 -0.55
CA ASN A 122 11.06 5.00 -1.78
C ASN A 122 10.90 3.59 -2.37
N HIS A 123 9.75 3.30 -2.99
CA HIS A 123 9.47 2.02 -3.64
C HIS A 123 10.53 1.64 -4.70
N LEU A 124 11.10 2.62 -5.42
CA LEU A 124 12.12 2.37 -6.45
C LEU A 124 13.43 1.74 -5.90
N ASN A 125 13.69 1.88 -4.61
CA ASN A 125 14.89 1.34 -3.97
C ASN A 125 14.64 -0.01 -3.28
N ASN A 126 13.37 -0.47 -3.21
CA ASN A 126 12.98 -1.65 -2.45
C ASN A 126 12.23 -2.61 -3.35
N ASN A 127 12.95 -3.56 -3.94
CA ASN A 127 12.36 -4.53 -4.87
C ASN A 127 11.93 -5.77 -4.09
N LEU A 128 10.67 -6.18 -4.23
CA LEU A 128 10.17 -7.42 -3.68
C LEU A 128 9.60 -8.30 -4.81
N SER A 129 10.24 -9.45 -5.00
CA SER A 129 9.73 -10.50 -5.88
C SER A 129 8.90 -11.50 -5.08
N LEU A 130 7.64 -11.70 -5.50
CA LEU A 130 6.68 -12.58 -4.84
C LEU A 130 6.90 -14.07 -5.15
N GLY A 131 7.75 -14.39 -6.14
CA GLY A 131 8.32 -15.73 -6.33
C GLY A 131 7.34 -16.85 -6.70
N GLY A 132 6.06 -16.57 -6.93
CA GLY A 132 5.02 -17.57 -7.15
C GLY A 132 4.38 -18.10 -5.87
N TYR A 133 4.62 -17.45 -4.73
CA TYR A 133 4.10 -17.91 -3.44
C TYR A 133 2.72 -17.33 -3.13
N ASP A 134 2.03 -17.98 -2.20
CA ASP A 134 0.78 -17.50 -1.62
C ASP A 134 1.07 -16.37 -0.61
N VAL A 135 0.46 -15.22 -0.84
CA VAL A 135 0.59 -13.99 -0.04
C VAL A 135 -0.76 -13.50 0.48
N ASP A 136 -1.71 -14.42 0.72
CA ASP A 136 -3.05 -14.08 1.15
C ASP A 136 -3.09 -13.21 2.42
N ASN A 137 -3.96 -12.20 2.39
CA ASN A 137 -4.14 -11.20 3.44
C ASN A 137 -2.85 -10.45 3.83
N CYS A 138 -1.88 -10.35 2.92
CA CYS A 138 -0.66 -9.57 3.16
C CYS A 138 -0.82 -8.09 2.76
N LEU A 139 -0.14 -7.21 3.50
CA LEU A 139 -0.03 -5.78 3.22
C LEU A 139 1.37 -5.48 2.67
N PHE A 140 1.44 -4.78 1.54
CA PHE A 140 2.67 -4.31 0.93
C PHE A 140 2.68 -2.78 0.91
N LYS A 141 3.76 -2.15 1.36
CA LYS A 141 3.83 -0.69 1.42
C LYS A 141 5.19 -0.16 0.98
N THR A 142 5.18 0.79 0.04
CA THR A 142 6.40 1.46 -0.43
C THR A 142 7.44 0.47 -0.99
N LEU A 143 6.96 -0.51 -1.76
CA LEU A 143 7.76 -1.56 -2.40
C LEU A 143 7.53 -1.55 -3.91
N ASN A 144 8.53 -1.93 -4.69
CA ASN A 144 8.38 -2.29 -6.10
C ASN A 144 8.11 -3.79 -6.20
N LEU A 145 6.86 -4.15 -6.51
CA LEU A 145 6.37 -5.52 -6.51
C LEU A 145 6.56 -6.17 -7.89
N SER A 146 7.00 -7.42 -7.91
CA SER A 146 7.18 -8.20 -9.14
C SER A 146 6.98 -9.70 -8.90
N GLY A 147 6.87 -10.47 -9.99
CA GLY A 147 6.74 -11.91 -9.99
C GLY A 147 5.30 -12.41 -9.95
N THR A 148 5.14 -13.71 -9.75
CA THR A 148 3.82 -14.36 -9.68
C THR A 148 3.36 -14.41 -8.23
N MET A 149 2.05 -14.31 -8.01
CA MET A 149 1.44 -14.45 -6.69
C MET A 149 0.13 -15.24 -6.76
N SER A 150 -0.29 -15.71 -5.59
CA SER A 150 -1.66 -16.13 -5.31
C SER A 150 -2.10 -15.56 -3.96
N GLY A 151 -3.40 -15.59 -3.69
CA GLY A 151 -3.98 -14.93 -2.53
C GLY A 151 -4.34 -13.46 -2.80
N ARG A 152 -5.13 -12.88 -1.90
CA ARG A 152 -5.60 -11.50 -2.00
C ARG A 152 -4.72 -10.58 -1.16
N ILE A 153 -4.29 -9.47 -1.75
CA ILE A 153 -3.36 -8.53 -1.08
C ILE A 153 -3.94 -7.12 -0.93
N GLU A 154 -3.32 -6.35 -0.07
CA GLU A 154 -3.43 -4.89 -0.05
C GLU A 154 -2.06 -4.28 -0.36
N ALA A 155 -2.01 -3.30 -1.26
CA ALA A 155 -0.77 -2.59 -1.58
C ALA A 155 -0.96 -1.07 -1.52
N GLU A 156 -0.05 -0.38 -0.85
CA GLU A 156 -0.08 1.09 -0.69
C GLU A 156 1.23 1.74 -1.15
N LYS A 157 1.13 2.73 -2.05
CA LYS A 157 2.29 3.51 -2.50
C LYS A 157 3.41 2.64 -3.07
N CYS A 158 3.01 1.55 -3.72
CA CYS A 158 3.90 0.58 -4.32
C CYS A 158 4.08 0.87 -5.81
N GLY A 159 5.19 0.42 -6.36
CA GLY A 159 5.35 0.24 -7.79
C GLY A 159 4.83 -1.14 -8.19
N LEU A 160 3.97 -1.21 -9.19
CA LEU A 160 3.49 -2.45 -9.78
C LEU A 160 4.31 -2.74 -11.04
N GLY A 161 5.31 -3.61 -10.89
CA GLY A 161 6.13 -4.09 -12.00
C GLY A 161 5.46 -5.26 -12.73
N ILE A 162 6.28 -6.17 -13.27
CA ILE A 162 5.79 -7.37 -13.95
C ILE A 162 5.16 -8.30 -12.91
N LEU A 163 3.83 -8.35 -12.87
CA LEU A 163 3.07 -9.12 -11.88
C LEU A 163 2.11 -10.10 -12.56
N ALA A 164 1.95 -11.28 -11.96
CA ALA A 164 0.99 -12.28 -12.42
C ALA A 164 0.14 -12.82 -11.27
N GLY A 165 -1.15 -12.97 -11.52
CA GLY A 165 -2.11 -13.49 -10.53
C GLY A 165 -2.60 -12.42 -9.55
N LEU A 166 -2.69 -11.16 -9.99
CA LEU A 166 -3.09 -10.05 -9.12
C LEU A 166 -4.54 -10.21 -8.63
N ASP A 167 -4.76 -10.13 -7.32
CA ASP A 167 -6.07 -10.03 -6.66
C ASP A 167 -5.95 -9.12 -5.42
N GLY A 168 -6.91 -8.20 -5.24
CA GLY A 168 -6.98 -7.33 -4.07
C GLY A 168 -7.04 -5.84 -4.36
N THR A 169 -6.58 -5.03 -3.40
CA THR A 169 -6.77 -3.57 -3.41
C THR A 169 -5.44 -2.83 -3.42
N PHE A 170 -5.33 -1.83 -4.29
CA PHE A 170 -4.13 -1.07 -4.56
C PHE A 170 -4.44 0.42 -4.40
N PHE A 171 -3.70 1.10 -3.53
CA PHE A 171 -3.91 2.52 -3.19
C PHE A 171 -2.67 3.35 -3.48
N ASP A 172 -2.84 4.44 -4.22
CA ASP A 172 -1.77 5.39 -4.56
C ASP A 172 -0.55 4.70 -5.21
N CYS A 173 -0.77 3.62 -5.97
CA CYS A 173 0.30 2.83 -6.60
C CYS A 173 0.61 3.33 -8.02
N GLY A 174 1.88 3.25 -8.39
CA GLY A 174 2.33 3.46 -9.76
C GLY A 174 2.31 2.15 -10.56
N ILE A 175 1.84 2.16 -11.80
CA ILE A 175 1.95 1.02 -12.72
C ILE A 175 3.20 1.21 -13.58
N LEU A 176 4.21 0.36 -13.40
CA LEU A 176 5.51 0.46 -14.07
C LEU A 176 5.63 -0.46 -15.29
N ASN A 177 4.98 -1.62 -15.26
CA ASN A 177 5.01 -2.61 -16.33
C ASN A 177 3.67 -3.36 -16.39
N ASP A 178 3.56 -4.23 -17.38
CA ASP A 178 2.41 -5.09 -17.62
C ASP A 178 2.15 -6.03 -16.44
N PHE A 179 0.87 -6.28 -16.17
CA PHE A 179 0.47 -7.30 -15.21
C PHE A 179 -0.78 -8.06 -15.64
N SER A 180 -0.96 -9.24 -15.05
CA SER A 180 -2.15 -10.07 -15.25
C SER A 180 -2.91 -10.29 -13.94
N VAL A 181 -4.24 -10.19 -14.04
CA VAL A 181 -5.15 -10.42 -12.92
C VAL A 181 -5.49 -11.91 -12.80
N ALA A 182 -5.68 -12.43 -11.59
CA ALA A 182 -6.05 -13.85 -11.44
C ALA A 182 -7.48 -14.14 -11.93
N SER A 183 -7.75 -15.42 -12.25
CA SER A 183 -9.12 -15.87 -12.58
C SER A 183 -10.05 -15.71 -11.37
N GLY A 184 -11.21 -15.09 -11.57
CA GLY A 184 -12.15 -14.79 -10.48
C GLY A 184 -11.69 -13.68 -9.51
N ALA A 185 -10.59 -12.98 -9.81
CA ALA A 185 -10.06 -11.92 -8.96
C ALA A 185 -10.95 -10.67 -8.95
N VAL A 186 -10.86 -9.91 -7.86
CA VAL A 186 -11.44 -8.57 -7.74
C VAL A 186 -10.31 -7.60 -7.47
N VAL A 187 -9.92 -6.86 -8.50
CA VAL A 187 -8.83 -5.89 -8.43
C VAL A 187 -9.39 -4.49 -8.39
N ILE A 188 -9.02 -3.73 -7.35
CA ILE A 188 -9.39 -2.33 -7.19
C ILE A 188 -8.11 -1.50 -7.16
N LEU A 189 -7.92 -0.64 -8.16
CA LEU A 189 -6.83 0.34 -8.20
C LEU A 189 -7.42 1.72 -7.95
N SER A 190 -7.09 2.32 -6.81
CA SER A 190 -7.62 3.60 -6.35
C SER A 190 -6.51 4.65 -6.25
N ASN A 191 -6.69 5.79 -6.92
CA ASN A 191 -5.69 6.86 -7.06
C ASN A 191 -4.35 6.35 -7.62
N CYS A 192 -4.40 5.30 -8.44
CA CYS A 192 -3.21 4.77 -9.09
C CYS A 192 -2.90 5.56 -10.36
N PHE A 193 -1.66 5.51 -10.81
CA PHE A 193 -1.22 6.25 -11.99
C PHE A 193 -0.23 5.44 -12.82
N SER A 194 -0.13 5.74 -14.11
CA SER A 194 0.91 5.17 -14.97
C SER A 194 2.27 5.83 -14.67
N GLU A 195 3.32 5.02 -14.55
CA GLU A 195 4.72 5.47 -14.48
C GLU A 195 5.45 5.32 -15.83
N ILE A 196 4.74 4.96 -16.89
CA ILE A 196 5.29 4.78 -18.23
C ILE A 196 5.28 6.12 -18.97
N ALA A 197 6.40 6.45 -19.62
CA ALA A 197 6.56 7.69 -20.36
C ALA A 197 5.97 7.59 -21.77
N TYR A 198 5.13 8.57 -22.13
CA TYR A 198 4.60 8.92 -23.45
C TYR A 198 4.65 7.85 -24.57
N GLY A 199 3.47 7.39 -24.98
CA GLY A 199 3.24 6.64 -26.22
C GLY A 199 3.29 5.11 -26.07
N ASP A 200 3.66 4.63 -24.89
CA ASP A 200 3.52 3.24 -24.47
C ASP A 200 2.52 3.18 -23.29
N GLU A 201 1.69 2.13 -23.27
CA GLU A 201 0.72 1.86 -22.21
C GLU A 201 1.08 0.58 -21.46
N SER A 202 0.77 0.52 -20.17
CA SER A 202 0.89 -0.73 -19.40
C SER A 202 -0.30 -1.63 -19.69
N ASP A 203 -0.03 -2.90 -19.95
CA ASP A 203 -1.08 -3.90 -20.15
C ASP A 203 -1.68 -4.39 -18.83
N ILE A 204 -3.00 -4.39 -18.76
CA ILE A 204 -3.78 -5.18 -17.80
C ILE A 204 -4.38 -6.36 -18.56
N THR A 205 -3.76 -7.53 -18.38
CA THR A 205 -4.23 -8.77 -19.00
C THR A 205 -5.26 -9.46 -18.12
N PHE A 206 -6.48 -9.64 -18.65
CA PHE A 206 -7.58 -10.28 -17.96
C PHE A 206 -7.51 -11.81 -18.06
N ASN A 207 -7.95 -12.46 -16.98
CA ASN A 207 -8.28 -13.88 -16.95
C ASN A 207 -9.78 -14.05 -16.70
N SER A 208 -10.33 -15.25 -16.92
CA SER A 208 -11.77 -15.48 -16.83
C SER A 208 -12.39 -15.04 -15.50
N ASN A 209 -13.60 -14.48 -15.56
CA ASN A 209 -14.36 -13.97 -14.40
C ASN A 209 -13.66 -12.90 -13.55
N ALA A 210 -12.61 -12.25 -14.07
CA ALA A 210 -11.96 -11.14 -13.36
C ALA A 210 -12.80 -9.86 -13.38
N ILE A 211 -12.75 -9.12 -12.27
CA ILE A 211 -13.36 -7.80 -12.10
C ILE A 211 -12.26 -6.78 -11.84
N VAL A 212 -12.17 -5.73 -12.66
CA VAL A 212 -11.18 -4.66 -12.49
C VAL A 212 -11.87 -3.31 -12.31
N GLN A 213 -11.47 -2.58 -11.28
CA GLN A 213 -11.96 -1.24 -11.00
C GLN A 213 -10.79 -0.27 -10.96
N LEU A 214 -10.77 0.67 -11.90
CA LEU A 214 -9.86 1.81 -11.86
C LEU A 214 -10.65 3.00 -11.30
N ARG A 215 -10.20 3.55 -10.18
CA ARG A 215 -10.82 4.70 -9.50
C ARG A 215 -9.82 5.84 -9.45
N ASN A 216 -10.18 6.98 -10.04
CA ASN A 216 -9.33 8.16 -10.10
C ASN A 216 -7.94 7.83 -10.69
N TYR A 217 -7.94 7.18 -11.86
CA TYR A 217 -6.73 6.69 -12.52
C TYR A 217 -6.20 7.72 -13.52
N SER A 218 -4.90 8.01 -13.46
CA SER A 218 -4.23 8.94 -14.38
C SER A 218 -3.19 8.25 -15.26
N GLY A 219 -3.15 8.59 -16.55
CA GLY A 219 -2.20 8.02 -17.52
C GLY A 219 -2.83 7.03 -18.50
N GLY A 220 -1.98 6.35 -19.27
CA GLY A 220 -2.38 5.38 -20.30
C GLY A 220 -2.41 3.94 -19.76
N VAL A 221 -3.46 3.20 -20.09
CA VAL A 221 -3.61 1.78 -19.76
C VAL A 221 -4.25 1.02 -20.92
N GLU A 222 -3.75 -0.17 -21.22
CA GLU A 222 -4.31 -1.06 -22.23
C GLU A 222 -4.96 -2.29 -21.56
N PHE A 223 -6.16 -2.65 -22.00
CA PHE A 223 -6.84 -3.88 -21.59
C PHE A 223 -6.61 -4.95 -22.64
N ARG A 224 -6.21 -6.14 -22.18
CA ARG A 224 -5.96 -7.32 -23.02
C ARG A 224 -6.73 -8.53 -22.54
N SER A 225 -7.10 -9.39 -23.49
CA SER A 225 -7.78 -10.67 -23.22
C SER A 225 -9.08 -10.52 -22.41
N PHE A 226 -9.75 -9.38 -22.54
CA PHE A 226 -11.04 -9.13 -21.90
C PHE A 226 -12.15 -9.86 -22.67
N ASP A 227 -12.98 -10.64 -21.97
CA ASP A 227 -14.04 -11.45 -22.56
C ASP A 227 -15.41 -11.25 -21.89
N SER A 228 -16.42 -11.98 -22.38
CA SER A 228 -17.81 -11.91 -21.89
C SER A 228 -18.01 -12.27 -20.41
N THR A 229 -17.02 -12.88 -19.77
CA THR A 229 -17.04 -13.23 -18.35
C THR A 229 -16.44 -12.13 -17.47
N ASN A 230 -15.74 -11.16 -18.07
CA ASN A 230 -15.08 -10.08 -17.36
C ASN A 230 -15.96 -8.85 -17.18
N LEU A 231 -15.67 -8.09 -16.13
CA LEU A 231 -16.30 -6.80 -15.87
C LEU A 231 -15.22 -5.76 -15.55
N ALA A 232 -15.36 -4.57 -16.12
CA ALA A 232 -14.49 -3.45 -15.77
C ALA A 232 -15.26 -2.15 -15.58
N SER A 233 -14.77 -1.33 -14.65
CA SER A 233 -15.26 0.03 -14.43
C SER A 233 -14.08 0.96 -14.22
N VAL A 234 -14.01 2.01 -15.03
CA VAL A 234 -12.85 2.89 -15.14
C VAL A 234 -13.27 4.34 -14.92
N ASP A 235 -12.68 4.98 -13.92
CA ASP A 235 -12.82 6.42 -13.64
C ASP A 235 -11.47 7.09 -13.95
N LEU A 236 -11.41 7.79 -15.08
CA LEU A 236 -10.20 8.46 -15.57
C LEU A 236 -10.08 9.89 -15.01
N ASP A 237 -8.86 10.27 -14.64
CA ASP A 237 -8.45 11.63 -14.24
C ASP A 237 -7.07 11.97 -14.82
N PRO A 238 -6.96 12.94 -15.73
CA PRO A 238 -6.84 12.65 -17.17
C PRO A 238 -6.11 11.33 -17.53
N GLY A 239 -6.69 10.56 -18.46
CA GLY A 239 -6.06 9.33 -18.95
C GLY A 239 -6.47 8.89 -20.35
N HIS A 240 -5.95 7.74 -20.76
CA HIS A 240 -6.30 7.07 -22.01
C HIS A 240 -6.51 5.58 -21.76
N LEU A 241 -7.70 5.08 -22.07
CA LEU A 241 -8.00 3.65 -22.07
C LEU A 241 -7.89 3.08 -23.49
N PHE A 242 -7.02 2.09 -23.67
CA PHE A 242 -6.93 1.28 -24.88
C PHE A 242 -7.57 -0.08 -24.66
N ILE A 243 -8.33 -0.55 -25.64
CA ILE A 243 -8.91 -1.89 -25.64
C ILE A 243 -8.33 -2.61 -26.85
N ASN A 244 -7.56 -3.65 -26.59
CA ASN A 244 -6.84 -4.37 -27.63
C ASN A 244 -7.80 -5.19 -28.53
N ALA A 245 -7.33 -5.51 -29.74
CA ALA A 245 -8.06 -6.35 -30.69
C ALA A 245 -8.25 -7.81 -30.21
N ASP A 246 -7.47 -8.26 -29.22
CA ASP A 246 -7.60 -9.59 -28.60
C ASP A 246 -8.78 -9.69 -27.61
N CYS A 247 -9.44 -8.57 -27.29
CA CYS A 247 -10.61 -8.56 -26.43
C CYS A 247 -11.84 -9.04 -27.22
N THR A 248 -12.55 -10.03 -26.70
CA THR A 248 -13.56 -10.80 -27.47
C THR A 248 -15.01 -10.61 -27.00
N GLY A 249 -15.24 -9.81 -25.96
CA GLY A 249 -16.59 -9.49 -25.49
C GLY A 249 -16.60 -8.84 -24.10
N GLY A 250 -17.79 -8.73 -23.50
CA GLY A 250 -17.97 -8.16 -22.16
C GLY A 250 -18.41 -6.70 -22.18
N SER A 251 -18.44 -6.06 -21.00
CA SER A 251 -18.87 -4.67 -20.86
C SER A 251 -17.96 -3.86 -19.96
N ILE A 252 -17.64 -2.65 -20.39
CA ILE A 252 -16.80 -1.70 -19.66
C ILE A 252 -17.58 -0.41 -19.43
N LEU A 253 -17.66 0.02 -18.16
CA LEU A 253 -18.17 1.35 -17.81
C LEU A 253 -17.00 2.32 -17.72
N VAL A 254 -17.00 3.38 -18.53
CA VAL A 254 -15.96 4.41 -18.50
C VAL A 254 -16.56 5.76 -18.09
N ARG A 255 -15.90 6.44 -17.16
CA ARG A 255 -16.29 7.74 -16.61
C ARG A 255 -15.07 8.65 -16.47
N GLY A 256 -15.30 9.96 -16.31
CA GLY A 256 -14.26 10.94 -16.03
C GLY A 256 -13.71 11.64 -17.28
N VAL A 257 -12.43 12.01 -17.23
CA VAL A 257 -11.76 12.79 -18.28
C VAL A 257 -10.70 11.93 -18.95
N GLY A 258 -10.86 11.66 -20.24
CA GLY A 258 -9.87 10.88 -20.98
C GLY A 258 -10.38 10.43 -22.34
N ASN A 259 -9.46 9.88 -23.14
CA ASN A 259 -9.77 9.30 -24.44
C ASN A 259 -9.95 7.79 -24.33
N ILE A 260 -10.72 7.21 -25.25
CA ILE A 260 -10.91 5.77 -25.37
C ILE A 260 -10.57 5.35 -26.80
N THR A 261 -9.70 4.36 -26.95
CA THR A 261 -9.42 3.71 -28.24
C THR A 261 -9.88 2.26 -28.18
N ASP A 262 -10.90 1.90 -28.97
CA ASP A 262 -11.40 0.54 -29.06
C ASP A 262 -10.98 -0.14 -30.37
N ASN A 263 -10.15 -1.17 -30.26
CA ASN A 263 -9.74 -2.02 -31.38
C ASN A 263 -10.39 -3.41 -31.36
N SER A 264 -11.24 -3.72 -30.36
CA SER A 264 -11.82 -5.06 -30.16
C SER A 264 -12.93 -5.40 -31.14
N GLY A 265 -13.77 -4.43 -31.48
CA GLY A 265 -15.00 -4.63 -32.27
C GLY A 265 -16.08 -5.49 -31.59
N ALA A 266 -15.84 -6.00 -30.38
CA ALA A 266 -16.72 -6.93 -29.66
C ALA A 266 -17.07 -6.48 -28.23
N VAL A 267 -16.25 -5.63 -27.62
CA VAL A 267 -16.48 -5.12 -26.26
C VAL A 267 -17.56 -4.03 -26.29
N THR A 268 -18.51 -4.07 -25.35
CA THR A 268 -19.51 -3.01 -25.19
C THR A 268 -18.99 -1.94 -24.23
N ILE A 269 -18.83 -0.71 -24.71
CA ILE A 269 -18.35 0.41 -23.91
C ILE A 269 -19.52 1.33 -23.55
N SER A 270 -19.72 1.56 -22.25
CA SER A 270 -20.64 2.58 -21.75
C SER A 270 -19.83 3.79 -21.31
N SER A 271 -19.74 4.80 -22.19
CA SER A 271 -19.01 6.06 -22.03
C SER A 271 -19.87 7.21 -21.48
N SER A 272 -21.11 6.93 -21.08
CA SER A 272 -22.10 7.92 -20.59
C SER A 272 -21.65 8.79 -19.41
N GLY A 273 -20.56 8.44 -18.71
CA GLY A 273 -19.97 9.27 -17.66
C GLY A 273 -18.69 10.00 -18.06
N THR A 274 -18.29 9.99 -19.33
CA THR A 274 -17.11 10.71 -19.83
C THR A 274 -17.46 12.13 -20.23
N ILE A 275 -16.59 13.11 -19.90
CA ILE A 275 -16.85 14.53 -20.24
C ILE A 275 -16.77 14.77 -21.76
N GLN A 276 -15.96 14.00 -22.48
CA GLN A 276 -15.76 14.17 -23.93
C GLN A 276 -17.04 13.91 -24.73
N GLU A 277 -17.79 12.85 -24.42
CA GLU A 277 -19.12 12.62 -25.03
C GLU A 277 -20.15 13.66 -24.61
N LEU A 278 -20.04 14.21 -23.39
CA LEU A 278 -20.99 15.20 -22.88
C LEU A 278 -20.77 16.62 -23.44
N VAL A 279 -19.61 16.91 -24.04
CA VAL A 279 -19.23 18.28 -24.40
C VAL A 279 -18.75 18.44 -25.84
N TRP A 280 -17.99 17.50 -26.41
CA TRP A 280 -17.28 17.73 -27.68
C TRP A 280 -17.90 17.01 -28.89
N ASP A 281 -18.44 15.79 -28.71
CA ASP A 281 -18.96 14.96 -29.81
C ASP A 281 -20.46 14.63 -29.70
N ALA A 282 -21.19 15.36 -28.86
CA ALA A 282 -22.64 15.27 -28.84
C ALA A 282 -23.21 15.72 -30.20
N ASP A 283 -24.19 14.98 -30.74
CA ASP A 283 -24.79 15.32 -32.03
C ASP A 283 -25.38 16.73 -31.92
N LYS A 284 -25.18 17.56 -32.95
CA LYS A 284 -25.80 18.89 -33.04
C LYS A 284 -27.33 18.79 -32.84
N ALA A 285 -27.94 17.67 -33.23
CA ALA A 285 -29.36 17.40 -33.02
C ALA A 285 -29.75 17.35 -31.53
N ASP A 286 -28.90 16.80 -30.66
CA ASP A 286 -29.15 16.67 -29.22
C ASP A 286 -29.17 18.01 -28.48
N HIS A 287 -28.62 19.05 -29.12
CA HIS A 287 -28.57 20.41 -28.61
C HIS A 287 -29.54 21.38 -29.32
N GLN A 288 -30.35 20.92 -30.26
CA GLN A 288 -31.40 21.71 -30.94
C GLN A 288 -32.76 21.56 -30.26
N VAL A 289 -32.80 21.68 -28.94
CA VAL A 289 -34.07 21.64 -28.19
C VAL A 289 -34.76 23.01 -28.29
N ASP A 290 -36.05 23.03 -28.59
CA ASP A 290 -36.87 24.23 -28.71
C ASP A 290 -36.71 25.15 -27.48
N GLY A 291 -36.45 26.43 -27.73
CA GLY A 291 -36.25 27.47 -26.72
C GLY A 291 -34.83 27.55 -26.14
N THR A 292 -33.93 26.64 -26.53
CA THR A 292 -32.54 26.65 -26.02
C THR A 292 -31.61 27.54 -26.84
N PHE A 293 -30.43 27.82 -26.29
CA PHE A 293 -29.37 28.53 -27.00
C PHE A 293 -28.86 27.74 -28.22
N GLY A 294 -28.88 26.41 -28.15
CA GLY A 294 -28.45 25.55 -29.26
C GLY A 294 -29.38 25.61 -30.48
N GLU A 295 -30.70 25.78 -30.27
CA GLU A 295 -31.65 26.08 -31.36
C GLU A 295 -31.30 27.40 -32.08
N LYS A 296 -31.06 28.47 -31.30
CA LYS A 296 -30.71 29.80 -31.84
C LYS A 296 -29.37 29.82 -32.57
N LEU A 297 -28.41 29.00 -32.15
CA LEU A 297 -27.14 28.82 -32.84
C LEU A 297 -27.25 27.95 -34.10
N ALA A 298 -28.15 26.96 -34.11
CA ALA A 298 -28.38 26.09 -35.25
C ALA A 298 -29.06 26.80 -36.41
N ASN A 299 -29.85 27.82 -36.11
CA ASN A 299 -30.48 28.73 -37.06
C ASN A 299 -29.85 30.13 -36.93
N PRO A 300 -28.55 30.29 -37.26
CA PRO A 300 -27.92 31.60 -37.18
C PRO A 300 -28.74 32.53 -38.06
N LEU A 301 -29.23 33.62 -37.48
CA LEU A 301 -29.92 34.69 -38.21
C LEU A 301 -29.15 34.93 -39.51
N VAL A 302 -29.71 34.43 -40.62
CA VAL A 302 -29.19 34.74 -41.93
C VAL A 302 -29.51 36.22 -42.05
N LEU A 303 -28.54 37.06 -41.75
CA LEU A 303 -28.59 38.46 -42.12
C LEU A 303 -28.72 38.45 -43.64
N GLN A 304 -29.97 38.52 -44.11
CA GLN A 304 -30.24 38.72 -45.52
C GLN A 304 -29.54 40.02 -45.85
N ARG A 305 -28.49 39.92 -46.66
CA ARG A 305 -27.66 41.04 -47.09
C ARG A 305 -28.57 42.02 -47.85
N GLY A 306 -29.17 42.96 -47.12
CA GLY A 306 -30.21 43.85 -47.65
C GLY A 306 -31.13 44.48 -46.61
N GLU A 307 -31.29 43.91 -45.41
CA GLU A 307 -32.13 44.53 -44.38
C GLU A 307 -31.33 45.59 -43.61
N THR A 308 -31.65 46.85 -43.89
CA THR A 308 -31.16 48.00 -43.11
C THR A 308 -31.88 47.99 -41.77
N PHE A 309 -31.13 48.20 -40.68
CA PHE A 309 -31.71 48.47 -39.37
C PHE A 309 -32.66 49.66 -39.50
N ASN A 310 -33.96 49.41 -39.32
CA ASN A 310 -34.94 50.48 -39.32
C ASN A 310 -34.74 51.29 -38.04
N THR A 311 -34.03 52.42 -38.14
CA THR A 311 -33.74 53.33 -37.02
C THR A 311 -34.87 54.34 -36.80
N GLU A 312 -36.10 53.99 -37.13
CA GLU A 312 -37.26 54.80 -36.73
C GLU A 312 -37.51 54.58 -35.24
N VAL A 313 -36.82 55.40 -34.45
CA VAL A 313 -37.27 55.80 -33.12
C VAL A 313 -38.54 56.61 -33.35
N GLU A 314 -39.70 56.01 -33.09
CA GLU A 314 -40.95 56.77 -33.01
C GLU A 314 -40.81 57.87 -31.93
N PRO A 315 -41.25 59.10 -32.20
CA PRO A 315 -41.18 60.22 -31.27
C PRO A 315 -42.08 60.05 -30.03
#